data_AF-A0A4Q7NAI8-F1
#
_entry.id   AF-A0A4Q7NAI8-F1
#
_cell.length_a   1.000
_cell.length_b   1.000
_cell.length_c   1.000
_cell.angle_alpha   90.00
_cell.angle_beta   90.00
_cell.angle_gamma   90.00
#
_symmetry.space_group_name_H-M   'P 1'
#
loop_
_entity.id
_entity.type
_entity.pdbx_description
1 polymer ?
#
loop_
_entity_poly.entity_id
_entity_poly.type
_entity_poly.pdbx_seq_one_letter_code
_entity_poly.pdbx_strand_id
1 'polypeptide(L)' 'MSAWPDLEGFLTTDPLDVDCDVVAAVLHVYVEQVLAGADVATTMPGVAAHLRVCSPCIDDYEGLLALLADEQA' A
#
# COMPACT_ATOMS: atom_id res chain seq x y z
N MET A 1 -3.99 -30.26 12.23
CA MET A 1 -3.41 -28.91 12.24
C MET A 1 -2.08 -29.02 12.96
N SER A 2 -0.98 -28.79 12.27
CA SER A 2 0.37 -29.00 12.81
C SER A 2 0.66 -27.93 13.86
N ALA A 3 1.09 -28.33 15.06
CA ALA A 3 1.25 -27.46 16.24
C ALA A 3 2.51 -26.56 16.16
N TRP A 4 2.67 -25.80 15.07
CA TRP A 4 3.89 -25.04 14.76
C TRP A 4 3.56 -23.54 14.72
N PRO A 5 3.38 -22.90 15.89
CA PRO A 5 2.93 -21.50 15.96
C PRO A 5 3.89 -20.53 15.28
N ASP A 6 5.19 -20.85 15.23
CA ASP A 6 6.18 -20.03 14.52
C ASP A 6 5.97 -20.04 13.01
N LEU A 7 5.59 -21.19 12.44
CA LEU A 7 5.29 -21.32 11.02
C LEU A 7 3.97 -20.64 10.68
N GLU A 8 2.96 -20.77 11.55
CA GLU A 8 1.68 -20.06 11.37
C GLU A 8 1.91 -18.55 11.39
N GLY A 9 2.69 -18.03 12.34
CA GLY A 9 3.07 -16.62 12.38
C GLY A 9 3.84 -16.16 11.13
N PHE A 10 4.75 -16.98 10.62
CA PHE A 10 5.49 -16.69 9.38
C PHE A 10 4.59 -16.65 8.14
N LEU A 11 3.57 -17.50 8.07
CA LEU A 11 2.66 -17.58 6.93
C LEU A 11 1.50 -16.58 7.02
N THR A 12 1.39 -15.82 8.12
CA THR A 12 0.34 -14.82 8.29
C THR A 12 0.78 -13.52 7.62
N THR A 13 -0.02 -13.01 6.68
CA THR A 13 0.14 -11.64 6.15
C THR A 13 -0.46 -10.62 7.13
N ASP A 14 -0.13 -9.34 6.95
CA ASP A 14 -0.83 -8.28 7.70
C ASP A 14 -2.34 -8.41 7.42
N PRO A 15 -3.21 -8.54 8.45
CA PRO A 15 -4.64 -8.73 8.23
C PRO A 15 -5.33 -7.53 7.56
N LEU A 16 -4.66 -6.39 7.48
CA LEU A 16 -5.12 -5.22 6.74
C LEU A 16 -4.67 -5.22 5.28
N ASP A 17 -3.69 -6.05 4.91
CA ASP A 17 -3.18 -6.13 3.54
C ASP A 17 -4.30 -6.47 2.56
N VAL A 18 -4.53 -5.56 1.60
CA VAL A 18 -5.57 -5.69 0.58
C VAL A 18 -4.95 -6.24 -0.70
N ASP A 19 -5.79 -6.80 -1.58
CA ASP A 19 -5.30 -7.33 -2.85
C ASP A 19 -4.74 -6.22 -3.77
N CYS A 20 -3.80 -6.58 -4.66
CA CYS A 20 -3.20 -5.67 -5.63
C CYS A 20 -4.26 -4.92 -6.47
N ASP A 21 -5.35 -5.59 -6.85
CA ASP A 21 -6.43 -4.99 -7.63
C ASP A 21 -7.14 -3.86 -6.86
N VAL A 22 -7.28 -4.01 -5.53
CA VAL A 22 -7.84 -2.97 -4.67
C VAL A 22 -6.89 -1.77 -4.64
N VAL A 23 -5.58 -2.01 -4.51
CA VAL A 23 -4.58 -0.95 -4.55
C VAL A 23 -4.63 -0.21 -5.88
N ALA A 24 -4.54 -0.93 -7.01
CA ALA A 24 -4.56 -0.33 -8.35
C ALA A 24 -5.80 0.54 -8.59
N ALA A 25 -6.97 0.11 -8.08
CA ALA A 25 -8.21 0.86 -8.21
C ALA A 25 -8.22 2.21 -7.47
N VAL A 26 -7.46 2.36 -6.39
CA VAL A 26 -7.49 3.56 -5.51
C VAL A 26 -6.15 4.28 -5.40
N LEU A 27 -5.09 3.79 -6.04
CA LEU A 27 -3.72 4.29 -5.88
C LEU A 27 -3.59 5.77 -6.26
N HIS A 28 -4.29 6.20 -7.30
CA HIS A 28 -4.33 7.62 -7.71
C HIS A 28 -4.85 8.52 -6.59
N VAL A 29 -5.97 8.15 -5.94
CA VAL A 29 -6.53 8.89 -4.78
C VAL A 29 -5.55 8.89 -3.61
N TYR A 30 -4.90 7.75 -3.36
CA TYR A 30 -3.92 7.63 -2.29
C TYR A 30 -2.76 8.62 -2.49
N VAL A 31 -2.18 8.68 -3.70
CA VAL A 31 -1.06 9.59 -4.04
C VAL A 31 -1.48 11.06 -3.98
N GLU A 32 -2.66 11.41 -4.52
CA GLU A 32 -3.16 12.79 -4.44
C GLU A 32 -3.30 13.26 -2.98
N GLN A 33 -3.80 12.40 -2.10
CA GLN A 33 -3.92 12.72 -0.69
C GLN A 33 -2.57 12.77 0.04
N VAL A 34 -1.59 11.95 -0.35
CA VAL A 34 -0.20 12.07 0.13
C VAL A 34 0.36 13.46 -0.20
N LEU A 35 0.20 13.91 -1.45
CA LEU A 35 0.69 15.21 -1.90
C LEU A 35 -0.04 16.37 -1.21
N ALA A 36 -1.32 16.18 -0.87
CA ALA A 36 -2.08 17.13 -0.06
C ALA A 36 -1.67 17.14 1.43
N GLY A 37 -0.71 16.31 1.85
CA GLY A 37 -0.23 16.21 3.23
C GLY A 37 -1.16 15.46 4.18
N ALA A 38 -2.09 14.66 3.65
CA ALA A 38 -2.99 13.85 4.47
C ALA A 38 -2.27 12.62 5.07
N ASP A 39 -2.71 12.21 6.25
CA ASP A 39 -2.27 10.96 6.87
C ASP A 39 -3.02 9.75 6.27
N VAL A 40 -2.66 9.42 5.02
CA VAL A 40 -3.28 8.35 4.25
C VAL A 40 -3.06 6.96 4.83
N ALA A 41 -2.01 6.77 5.64
CA ALA A 41 -1.76 5.50 6.31
C ALA A 41 -2.82 5.20 7.38
N THR A 42 -3.41 6.24 7.97
CA THR A 42 -4.52 6.11 8.92
C THR A 42 -5.87 5.96 8.21
N THR A 43 -6.10 6.67 7.10
CA THR A 43 -7.40 6.64 6.39
C THR A 43 -7.53 5.45 5.45
N MET A 44 -6.42 4.93 4.93
CA MET A 44 -6.36 3.80 4.00
C MET A 44 -5.31 2.77 4.46
N PRO A 45 -5.48 2.18 5.66
CA PRO A 45 -4.44 1.36 6.28
C PRO A 45 -4.11 0.09 5.49
N GLY A 46 -5.06 -0.45 4.74
CA GLY A 46 -4.82 -1.63 3.92
C GLY A 46 -3.94 -1.36 2.69
N VAL A 47 -4.12 -0.22 2.03
CA VAL A 47 -3.21 0.22 0.96
C VAL A 47 -1.82 0.47 1.52
N ALA A 48 -1.73 1.12 2.69
CA ALA A 48 -0.46 1.34 3.36
C ALA A 48 0.22 0.03 3.81
N ALA A 49 -0.54 -1.00 4.19
CA ALA A 49 0.01 -2.32 4.49
C ALA A 49 0.57 -2.99 3.22
N HIS A 50 -0.18 -2.96 2.12
CA HIS A 50 0.23 -3.56 0.85
C HIS A 50 1.50 -2.93 0.26
N LEU A 51 1.59 -1.59 0.32
CA LEU A 51 2.76 -0.84 -0.14
C LEU A 51 4.03 -1.08 0.71
N ARG A 52 3.97 -1.85 1.80
CA ARG A 52 5.18 -2.28 2.53
C ARG A 52 5.75 -3.59 2.01
N VAL A 53 4.98 -4.36 1.25
CA VAL A 53 5.31 -5.75 0.90
C VAL A 53 5.34 -6.02 -0.61
N CYS A 54 4.51 -5.35 -1.40
CA CYS A 54 4.32 -5.64 -2.82
C CYS A 54 5.18 -4.72 -3.69
N SER A 55 6.34 -5.21 -4.15
CA SER A 55 7.27 -4.44 -5.01
C SER A 55 6.60 -3.80 -6.24
N PRO A 56 5.76 -4.50 -7.03
CA PRO A 56 5.09 -3.87 -8.17
C PRO A 56 4.20 -2.68 -7.79
N CYS A 57 3.44 -2.79 -6.70
CA CYS A 57 2.59 -1.69 -6.25
C CYS A 57 3.40 -0.51 -5.69
N ILE A 58 4.59 -0.76 -5.14
CA ILE A 58 5.55 0.29 -4.74
C ILE A 58 6.05 1.02 -5.97
N ASP A 59 6.45 0.30 -7.02
CA ASP A 59 6.93 0.92 -8.26
C ASP A 59 5.87 1.82 -8.89
N ASP A 60 4.61 1.36 -8.95
CA ASP A 60 3.47 2.16 -9.45
C ASP A 60 3.20 3.39 -8.56
N TYR A 61 3.30 3.24 -7.24
CA TYR A 61 3.13 4.32 -6.28
C TYR A 61 4.20 5.41 -6.46
N GLU A 62 5.47 5.01 -6.53
CA GLU A 62 6.60 5.94 -6.73
C GLU A 62 6.50 6.64 -8.09
N GLY A 63 6.12 5.92 -9.14
CA GLY A 63 5.92 6.49 -10.47
C GLY A 63 4.81 7.54 -10.51
N LEU A 64 3.67 7.26 -9.89
CA LEU A 64 2.56 8.22 -9.78
C LEU A 64 2.94 9.43 -8.93
N LEU A 65 3.64 9.23 -7.82
CA LEU A 65 4.09 10.32 -6.95
C LEU A 65 5.05 11.25 -7.69
N ALA A 66 6.00 10.69 -8.44
CA ALA A 66 6.95 11.47 -9.24
C ALA A 66 6.25 12.29 -10.34
N LEU A 67 5.30 11.68 -11.05
CA LEU A 67 4.53 12.34 -12.11
C LEU A 67 3.74 13.53 -11.56
N LEU A 68 2.94 13.30 -10.52
CA LEU A 68 2.05 14.34 -9.97
C LEU A 68 2.81 15.44 -9.22
N ALA A 69 3.99 15.13 -8.65
CA ALA A 69 4.84 16.14 -8.03
C ALA A 69 5.47 17.09 -9.07
N ASP A 70 5.80 16.59 -10.26
CA ASP A 70 6.31 17.41 -11.38
C ASP A 70 5.20 18.32 -11.95
N GLU A 71 3.96 17.82 -12.07
CA GLU A 71 2.83 18.62 -12.55
C GLU A 71 2.42 19.77 -11.62
N GLN A 72 2.82 19.73 -10.34
CA GLN A 72 2.55 20.77 -9.35
C GLN A 72 3.68 21.81 -9.19
N ALA A 73 4.81 21.64 -9.88
CA ALA A 73 5.96 22.54 -9.85
C ALA A 73 5.83 23.73 -10.82
#